data_AF-A0A1G6G5C3-F1
#
_entry.id   AF-A0A1G6G5C3-F1
#
_cell.length_a   1.000
_cell.length_b   1.000
_cell.length_c   1.000
_cell.angle_alpha   90.00
_cell.angle_beta   90.00
_cell.angle_gamma   90.00
#
_symmetry.space_group_name_H-M   'P 1'
#
loop_
_entity.id
_entity.type
_entity.pdbx_description
1 polymer ?
#
loop_
_entity_poly.entity_id
_entity_poly.type
_entity_poly.pdbx_seq_one_letter_code
_entity_poly.pdbx_strand_id
1 'polypeptide(L)'
;MPTIYKPQKQQKRNDNYYDAERRKVYNSDRWRRLRAWKFACNPLCEMCLKENKTTPAEDIHHISSFMSTDDPVQRNQLAYDYDNLMSLCKKCHQAAHNKL
;
A
#
# COMPACT_ATOMS: atom_id res chain seq x y z
N MET A 1 -34.41 -35.64 10.29
CA MET A 1 -33.56 -34.79 9.41
C MET A 1 -32.14 -34.86 9.94
N PRO A 2 -31.13 -35.26 9.15
CA PRO A 2 -29.77 -35.31 9.64
C PRO A 2 -29.23 -33.89 9.76
N THR A 3 -28.76 -33.52 10.95
CA THR A 3 -28.13 -32.23 11.21
C THR A 3 -26.74 -32.23 10.56
N ILE A 4 -26.57 -31.44 9.50
CA ILE A 4 -25.26 -31.26 8.88
C ILE A 4 -24.35 -30.56 9.91
N TYR A 5 -23.37 -31.29 10.45
CA TYR A 5 -22.38 -30.74 11.36
C TYR A 5 -21.58 -29.65 10.64
N LYS A 6 -21.70 -28.41 11.10
CA LYS A 6 -20.91 -27.28 10.61
C LYS A 6 -19.73 -27.11 11.58
N PRO A 7 -18.49 -27.47 11.20
CA PRO A 7 -17.34 -27.34 12.09
C PRO A 7 -17.17 -25.87 12.49
N GLN A 8 -16.94 -25.64 13.78
CA GLN A 8 -16.65 -24.31 14.29
C GLN A 8 -15.36 -23.81 13.61
N LYS A 9 -15.48 -22.71 12.86
CA LYS A 9 -14.35 -22.08 12.17
C LYS A 9 -13.36 -21.64 13.27
N GLN A 10 -12.19 -22.28 13.33
CA GLN A 10 -11.12 -21.85 14.22
C GLN A 10 -10.83 -20.38 13.92
N GLN A 11 -11.07 -19.49 14.89
CA GLN A 11 -10.63 -18.10 14.80
C GLN A 11 -9.11 -18.14 14.70
N LYS A 12 -8.56 -17.85 13.51
CA LYS A 12 -7.13 -17.71 13.32
C LYS A 12 -6.63 -16.67 14.31
N ARG A 13 -5.68 -17.05 15.17
CA ARG A 13 -5.02 -16.13 16.09
C ARG A 13 -4.41 -15.01 15.26
N ASN A 14 -4.74 -13.76 15.60
CA ASN A 14 -4.36 -12.59 14.83
C ASN A 14 -2.82 -12.40 14.87
N ASP A 15 -2.17 -12.46 13.72
CA ASP A 15 -0.82 -11.91 13.48
C ASP A 15 -0.86 -10.36 13.52
N ASN A 16 -1.26 -9.84 14.68
CA ASN A 16 -1.72 -8.46 14.91
C ASN A 16 -0.62 -7.38 14.83
N TYR A 17 0.65 -7.76 14.85
CA TYR A 17 1.75 -6.81 14.90
C TYR A 17 1.99 -6.13 13.54
N TYR A 18 2.17 -6.90 12.47
CA TYR A 18 2.44 -6.36 11.12
C TYR A 18 1.29 -5.49 10.61
N ASP A 19 0.05 -5.87 10.92
CA ASP A 19 -1.12 -5.06 10.57
C ASP A 19 -1.22 -3.78 11.41
N ALA A 20 -0.91 -3.84 12.71
CA ALA A 20 -0.86 -2.64 13.55
C ALA A 20 0.23 -1.66 13.09
N GLU A 21 1.44 -2.15 12.79
CA GLU A 21 2.55 -1.34 12.28
C GLU A 21 2.20 -0.71 10.93
N ARG A 22 1.60 -1.48 10.02
CA ARG A 22 1.10 -0.97 8.74
C ARG A 22 0.07 0.14 8.94
N ARG A 23 -0.90 -0.07 9.83
CA ARG A 23 -1.93 0.93 10.15
C ARG A 23 -1.35 2.20 10.76
N LYS A 24 -0.31 2.10 11.58
CA LYS A 24 0.37 3.29 12.15
C LYS A 24 0.92 4.20 11.05
N VAL A 25 1.55 3.65 10.02
CA VAL A 25 2.06 4.44 8.88
C VAL A 25 0.91 5.11 8.16
N TYR A 26 -0.10 4.35 7.72
CA TYR A 26 -1.21 4.89 6.93
C TYR A 26 -2.08 5.90 7.68
N ASN A 27 -2.21 5.76 9.01
CA ASN A 27 -2.98 6.68 9.84
C ASN A 27 -2.16 7.90 10.30
N SER A 28 -0.86 7.96 10.00
CA SER A 28 -0.01 9.07 10.44
C SER A 28 -0.27 10.36 9.66
N ASP A 29 -0.15 11.50 10.34
CA ASP A 29 -0.18 12.81 9.69
C ASP A 29 0.94 13.00 8.68
N ARG A 30 2.10 12.40 8.96
CA ARG A 30 3.26 12.41 8.06
C ARG A 30 2.91 11.76 6.73
N TRP A 31 2.30 10.57 6.75
CA TRP A 31 1.84 9.91 5.53
C TRP A 31 0.78 10.72 4.80
N ARG A 32 -0.21 11.25 5.51
CA ARG A 32 -1.28 12.06 4.90
C ARG A 32 -0.73 13.28 4.16
N ARG A 33 0.24 13.99 4.75
CA ARG A 33 0.91 15.14 4.13
C ARG A 33 1.77 14.72 2.94
N LEU A 34 2.58 13.68 3.08
CA LEU A 34 3.43 13.15 2.01
C LEU A 34 2.59 12.70 0.81
N ARG A 35 1.52 11.95 1.05
CA ARG A 35 0.57 11.50 0.02
C ARG A 35 -0.04 12.69 -0.72
N ALA A 36 -0.52 13.71 0.01
CA ALA A 36 -1.09 14.90 -0.60
C ALA A 36 -0.06 15.66 -1.46
N TRP A 37 1.18 15.80 -0.96
CA TRP A 37 2.25 16.45 -1.70
C TRP A 37 2.64 15.67 -2.97
N LYS A 38 2.76 14.34 -2.88
CA LYS A 38 3.02 13.48 -4.03
C LYS A 38 1.94 13.62 -5.10
N PHE A 39 0.66 13.65 -4.72
CA PHE A 39 -0.43 13.90 -5.69
C PHE A 39 -0.36 15.28 -6.34
N ALA A 40 0.01 16.32 -5.58
CA ALA A 40 0.13 17.68 -6.13
C ALA A 40 1.28 17.78 -7.15
N CYS A 41 2.40 17.11 -6.89
CA CYS A 41 3.55 17.09 -7.79
C CYS A 41 3.39 16.12 -8.97
N ASN A 42 2.74 14.97 -8.75
CA ASN A 42 2.55 13.90 -9.73
C ASN A 42 1.06 13.53 -9.83
N PRO A 43 0.20 14.37 -10.44
CA PRO A 43 -1.25 14.14 -10.50
C PRO A 43 -1.66 13.04 -11.49
N LEU A 44 -0.74 12.58 -12.35
CA LEU A 44 -0.98 11.55 -13.36
C LEU A 44 -0.35 10.22 -12.95
N CYS A 45 -0.93 9.13 -13.43
CA CYS A 45 -0.39 7.79 -13.29
C CYS A 45 0.97 7.70 -13.99
N GLU A 46 2.04 7.52 -13.22
CA GLU A 46 3.42 7.51 -13.71
C GLU A 46 3.69 6.35 -14.67
N MET A 47 2.99 5.22 -14.51
CA MET A 47 3.09 4.08 -15.44
C MET A 47 2.36 4.34 -16.76
N CYS A 48 1.18 4.96 -16.72
CA CYS A 48 0.47 5.36 -17.93
C CYS A 48 1.24 6.44 -18.70
N LEU A 49 1.86 7.38 -17.98
CA LEU A 49 2.63 8.46 -18.59
C LEU A 49 3.83 7.93 -19.40
N LYS A 50 4.50 6.87 -18.90
CA LYS A 50 5.56 6.15 -19.64
C LYS A 50 5.07 5.52 -20.95
N GLU A 51 3.78 5.19 -21.03
CA GLU A 51 3.11 4.67 -22.23
C GLU A 51 2.45 5.79 -23.07
N ASN A 52 2.80 7.06 -22.84
CA ASN A 52 2.17 8.24 -23.47
C ASN A 52 0.65 8.36 -23.24
N LYS A 53 0.14 7.84 -22.11
CA LYS A 53 -1.26 7.95 -21.70
C LYS A 53 -1.42 8.92 -20.53
N THR A 54 -2.32 9.88 -20.66
CA THR A 54 -2.65 10.85 -19.62
C THR A 54 -3.82 10.37 -18.76
N THR A 55 -3.55 9.46 -17.82
CA THR A 55 -4.55 8.96 -16.85
C THR A 55 -4.31 9.59 -15.49
N PRO A 56 -5.33 10.11 -14.78
CA PRO A 56 -5.16 10.64 -13.43
C PRO A 56 -4.70 9.54 -12.46
N ALA A 57 -3.85 9.91 -11.51
CA ALA A 57 -3.51 9.04 -10.39
C ALA A 57 -4.67 9.02 -9.37
N GLU A 58 -4.95 7.86 -8.81
CA GLU A 58 -5.98 7.66 -7.78
C GLU A 58 -5.35 7.22 -6.45
N ASP A 59 -4.23 6.48 -6.52
CA ASP A 59 -3.54 5.91 -5.38
C ASP A 59 -2.03 6.16 -5.46
N ILE A 60 -1.39 6.16 -4.29
CA ILE A 60 0.08 6.18 -4.17
C ILE A 60 0.53 4.78 -3.76
N HIS A 61 1.40 4.20 -4.56
CA HIS A 61 2.03 2.91 -4.34
C HIS A 61 3.42 3.08 -3.73
N HIS A 62 3.77 2.23 -2.77
CA HIS A 62 5.16 2.06 -2.36
C HIS A 62 5.86 1.10 -3.33
N ILE A 63 6.91 1.55 -4.02
CA ILE A 63 7.68 0.73 -4.99
C ILE A 63 8.29 -0.47 -4.28
N SER A 64 8.94 -0.23 -3.15
CA SER A 64 9.34 -1.25 -2.18
C SER A 64 8.44 -1.16 -0.96
N SER A 65 7.81 -2.29 -0.62
CA SER A 65 6.99 -2.39 0.58
C SER A 65 7.81 -2.05 1.83
N PHE A 66 7.36 -1.07 2.61
CA PHE A 66 7.99 -0.75 3.90
C PHE A 66 7.86 -1.88 4.93
N MET A 67 6.99 -2.87 4.68
CA MET A 67 6.87 -4.08 5.50
C MET A 67 7.82 -5.20 5.05
N SER A 68 8.72 -4.95 4.09
CA SER A 68 9.75 -5.90 3.67
C SER A 68 10.90 -6.06 4.67
N THR A 69 10.94 -5.22 5.71
CA THR A 69 11.97 -5.21 6.74
C THR A 69 11.39 -5.20 8.15
N ASP A 70 12.09 -5.85 9.06
CA ASP A 70 11.80 -5.85 10.49
C ASP A 70 12.49 -4.69 11.23
N ASP A 71 13.52 -4.06 10.63
CA ASP A 71 14.20 -2.91 11.23
C ASP A 71 13.29 -1.66 11.25
N PRO A 72 12.99 -1.09 12.43
CA PRO A 72 12.14 0.09 12.54
C PRO A 72 12.70 1.32 11.81
N VAL A 73 14.02 1.50 11.74
CA VAL A 73 14.64 2.66 11.09
C VAL A 73 14.46 2.55 9.58
N GLN A 74 14.84 1.41 9.00
CA GLN A 74 14.66 1.14 7.57
C GLN A 74 13.18 1.14 7.17
N ARG A 75 12.28 0.59 8.01
CA ARG A 75 10.82 0.65 7.77
C ARG A 75 10.34 2.10 7.66
N ASN A 76 10.77 2.97 8.57
CA ASN A 76 10.41 4.39 8.51
C ASN A 76 10.98 5.08 7.27
N GLN A 77 12.21 4.75 6.88
CA GLN A 77 12.79 5.27 5.64
C GLN A 77 11.94 4.85 4.44
N LEU A 78 11.69 3.55 4.25
CA LEU A 78 10.87 3.04 3.14
C LEU A 78 9.44 3.60 3.14
N ALA A 79 8.84 3.78 4.31
CA ALA A 79 7.46 4.27 4.44
C ALA A 79 7.28 5.73 3.99
N TYR A 80 8.31 6.57 4.20
CA TYR A 80 8.23 8.02 4.02
C TYR A 80 9.21 8.59 3.00
N ASP A 81 9.98 7.75 2.32
CA ASP A 81 10.83 8.15 1.21
C ASP A 81 9.96 8.50 -0.01
N TYR A 82 10.11 9.73 -0.51
CA TYR A 82 9.36 10.23 -1.65
C TYR A 82 9.67 9.48 -2.95
N ASP A 83 10.93 9.06 -3.12
CA ASP A 83 11.40 8.35 -4.31
C ASP A 83 10.93 6.89 -4.32
N ASN A 84 10.56 6.36 -3.14
CA ASN A 84 9.89 5.08 -3.00
C ASN A 84 8.37 5.14 -3.28
N LEU A 85 7.83 6.30 -3.67
CA LEU A 85 6.41 6.48 -3.97
C LEU A 85 6.15 6.65 -5.46
N MET A 86 5.10 5.99 -5.94
CA MET A 86 4.63 6.09 -7.31
C MET A 86 3.14 6.38 -7.37
N SER A 87 2.76 7.40 -8.12
CA SER A 87 1.37 7.80 -8.32
C SER A 87 0.76 6.95 -9.42
N LEU A 88 -0.31 6.21 -9.13
CA LEU A 88 -0.90 5.22 -10.03
C LEU A 88 -2.42 5.33 -10.12
N CYS A 89 -2.98 4.98 -11.27
CA CYS A 89 -4.40 4.68 -11.40
C CYS A 89 -4.70 3.29 -10.80
N LYS A 90 -5.97 3.00 -10.50
CA LYS A 90 -6.37 1.72 -9.88
C LYS A 90 -5.87 0.48 -10.64
N LYS A 91 -5.93 0.51 -11.97
CA LYS A 91 -5.49 -0.61 -12.82
C LYS A 91 -3.99 -0.87 -12.67
N CYS A 92 -3.18 0.18 -12.75
CA CYS A 92 -1.73 0.07 -12.60
C CYS A 92 -1.34 -0.28 -11.17
N HIS A 93 -2.05 0.26 -10.17
CA HIS A 93 -1.83 -0.06 -8.76
C HIS A 93 -2.06 -1.54 -8.47
N GLN A 94 -3.16 -2.12 -8.96
CA GLN A 94 -3.42 -3.55 -8.83
C GLN A 94 -2.38 -4.40 -9.57
N ALA A 95 -1.99 -3.98 -10.78
CA ALA A 95 -0.96 -4.67 -11.56
C ALA A 95 0.40 -4.66 -10.85
N ALA A 96 0.74 -3.59 -10.11
CA ALA A 96 1.98 -3.51 -9.34
C ALA A 96 1.99 -4.51 -8.17
N HIS A 97 0.89 -4.64 -7.44
CA HIS A 97 0.77 -5.66 -6.38
C HIS A 97 0.83 -7.08 -6.91
N ASN A 98 0.35 -7.33 -8.13
CA ASN A 98 0.33 -8.67 -8.73
C ASN A 98 1.67 -9.05 -9.41
N LYS A 99 2.58 -8.10 -9.62
CA LYS A 99 3.87 -8.33 -10.32
C LYS A 99 5.01 -8.72 -9.37
N LEU A 100 4.74 -8.85 -8.07
CA LEU A 100 5.69 -9.28 -7.04
C LEU A 100 5.43 -10.72 -6.62
#